data_AF-A0A659UCS7-F1
#
_entry.id   AF-A0A659UCS7-F1
#
_cell.length_a   1.000
_cell.length_b   1.000
_cell.length_c   1.000
_cell.angle_alpha   90.00
_cell.angle_beta   90.00
_cell.angle_gamma   90.00
#
_symmetry.space_group_name_H-M   'P 1'
#
loop_
_entity.id
_entity.type
_entity.pdbx_description
1 polymer ?
#
loop_
_entity_poly.entity_id
_entity_poly.type
_entity_poly.pdbx_seq_one_letter_code
_entity_poly.pdbx_strand_id
1 'polypeptide(L)'
;RNLGTTNFDTPRLAEILAAGIPLVSQQLQYSVLDQRPANSLAALAEKNDVSFLCYGSVAGGFLSDRWLGVAEPVTPLENRSLVKYKLIIDDFGGWDLFQQLLQALKVVGDRHGVD
;
A
#
# COMPACT_ATOMS: atom_id res chain seq x y z
N ARG A 1 18.18 -3.44 21.21
CA ARG A 1 16.86 -4.10 21.09
C ARG A 1 15.89 -3.04 20.59
N ASN A 2 15.20 -3.26 19.48
CA ASN A 2 14.43 -2.23 18.78
C ASN A 2 12.91 -2.45 18.97
N LEU A 3 12.11 -1.38 18.86
CA LEU A 3 10.65 -1.41 18.96
C LEU A 3 10.01 -0.90 17.66
N GLY A 4 8.98 -1.60 17.19
CA GLY A 4 8.19 -1.18 16.04
C GLY A 4 6.69 -1.36 16.29
N THR A 5 5.88 -0.65 15.51
CA THR A 5 4.42 -0.71 15.54
C THR A 5 3.87 -1.33 14.25
N THR A 6 2.60 -1.72 14.27
CA THR A 6 1.89 -2.20 13.07
C THR A 6 0.53 -1.52 12.98
N ASN A 7 0.25 -0.86 11.85
CA ASN A 7 -1.03 -0.22 11.53
C ASN A 7 -1.49 0.89 12.51
N PHE A 8 -0.57 1.59 13.17
CA PHE A 8 -0.94 2.75 13.98
C PHE A 8 -1.25 3.96 13.07
N ASP A 9 -2.27 4.73 13.44
CA ASP A 9 -2.56 6.00 12.77
C ASP A 9 -1.62 7.12 13.26
N THR A 10 -1.66 8.26 12.57
CA THR A 10 -0.81 9.41 12.89
C THR A 10 -0.99 9.90 14.34
N PRO A 11 -2.22 10.08 14.88
CA PRO A 11 -2.40 10.52 16.26
C PRO A 11 -1.77 9.56 17.29
N ARG A 12 -2.00 8.25 17.17
CA ARG A 12 -1.45 7.29 18.13
C ARG A 12 0.06 7.14 18.00
N LEU A 13 0.61 7.18 16.78
CA LEU A 13 2.06 7.18 16.60
C LEU A 13 2.71 8.43 17.23
N ALA A 14 2.09 9.59 17.06
CA ALA A 14 2.58 10.85 17.63
C ALA A 14 2.58 10.83 19.17
N GLU A 15 1.55 10.26 19.80
CA GLU A 15 1.49 10.10 21.26
C GLU A 15 2.62 9.23 21.81
N ILE A 16 2.93 8.12 21.13
CA ILE A 16 4.03 7.23 21.53
C ILE A 16 5.37 7.96 21.44
N LEU A 17 5.61 8.67 20.33
CA LEU A 17 6.83 9.45 20.12
C LEU A 17 6.96 10.59 21.15
N ALA A 18 5.85 11.30 21.44
CA ALA A 18 5.82 12.36 22.43
C ALA A 18 6.08 11.86 23.86
N ALA A 19 5.75 10.61 24.16
CA ALA A 19 6.09 9.94 25.42
C ALA A 19 7.59 9.55 25.52
N GLY A 20 8.40 9.83 24.50
CA GLY A 20 9.83 9.51 24.49
C GLY A 20 10.14 8.04 24.21
N ILE A 21 9.19 7.28 23.68
CA ILE A 21 9.38 5.87 23.35
C ILE A 21 10.14 5.76 22.01
N PRO A 22 11.32 5.10 21.97
CA PRO A 22 12.16 5.07 20.78
C PRO A 22 11.65 4.02 19.76
N LEU A 23 10.67 4.41 18.94
CA LEU A 23 10.20 3.62 17.81
C LEU A 23 11.17 3.72 16.64
N VAL A 24 11.49 2.60 16.01
CA VAL A 24 12.37 2.57 14.82
C VAL A 24 11.63 2.24 13.54
N SER A 25 10.44 1.65 13.64
CA SER A 25 9.70 1.22 12.46
C SER A 25 8.19 1.15 12.67
N GLN A 26 7.45 1.29 11.58
CA GLN A 26 6.04 0.97 11.50
C GLN A 26 5.72 0.11 10.27
N GLN A 27 5.11 -1.04 10.49
CA GLN A 27 4.57 -1.86 9.41
C GLN A 27 3.15 -1.41 9.05
N LEU A 28 2.88 -1.10 7.78
CA LEU A 28 1.60 -0.55 7.34
C LEU A 28 1.32 -0.79 5.85
N GLN A 29 0.08 -0.57 5.41
CA GLN A 29 -0.29 -0.68 4.00
C GLN A 29 0.11 0.58 3.25
N TYR A 30 1.01 0.46 2.26
CA TYR A 30 1.39 1.60 1.43
C TYR A 30 1.77 1.11 0.03
N SER A 31 1.15 1.69 -1.00
CA SER A 31 1.38 1.31 -2.41
C SER A 31 0.89 2.43 -3.34
N VAL A 32 1.05 2.24 -4.64
CA VAL A 32 0.44 3.13 -5.65
C VAL A 32 -1.09 3.20 -5.55
N LEU A 33 -1.75 2.19 -4.97
CA LEU A 33 -3.21 2.17 -4.74
C LEU A 33 -3.64 2.80 -3.43
N ASP A 34 -2.82 2.64 -2.38
CA ASP A 34 -3.16 3.11 -1.03
C ASP A 34 -2.16 4.20 -0.63
N GLN A 35 -2.57 5.45 -0.78
CA GLN A 35 -1.76 6.63 -0.48
C GLN A 35 -2.07 7.27 0.87
N ARG A 36 -2.94 6.65 1.71
CA ARG A 36 -3.31 7.21 3.03
C ARG A 36 -2.11 7.56 3.92
N PRO A 37 -1.02 6.77 3.95
CA PRO A 37 0.16 7.12 4.74
C PRO A 37 0.82 8.43 4.32
N ALA A 38 0.75 8.80 3.04
CA ALA A 38 1.37 10.02 2.51
C ALA A 38 0.74 11.30 3.06
N ASN A 39 -0.52 11.26 3.50
CA ASN A 39 -1.26 12.44 3.94
C ASN A 39 -0.71 13.10 5.22
N SER A 40 -0.10 12.32 6.11
CA SER A 40 0.44 12.86 7.38
C SER A 40 1.44 11.94 8.06
N LEU A 41 1.22 10.62 7.98
CA LEU A 41 2.02 9.63 8.68
C LEU A 41 3.45 9.58 8.18
N ALA A 42 3.66 9.70 6.87
CA ALA A 42 4.99 9.74 6.26
C ALA A 42 5.84 10.91 6.78
N ALA A 43 5.27 12.11 6.84
CA ALA A 43 5.96 13.30 7.36
C ALA A 43 6.28 13.16 8.86
N LEU A 44 5.37 12.58 9.65
CA LEU A 44 5.63 12.29 11.06
C LEU A 44 6.78 11.27 11.21
N ALA A 45 6.79 10.22 10.41
CA ALA A 45 7.79 9.17 10.46
C ALA A 45 9.19 9.70 10.08
N GLU A 46 9.27 10.46 8.98
CA GLU A 46 10.51 11.11 8.53
C GLU A 46 11.08 12.05 9.61
N LYS A 47 10.23 12.88 10.22
CA LYS A 47 10.64 13.80 11.29
C LYS A 47 11.23 13.08 12.53
N ASN A 48 10.86 11.83 12.76
CA ASN A 48 11.24 11.06 13.95
C ASN A 48 12.12 9.84 13.65
N ASP A 49 12.69 9.75 12.45
CA ASP A 49 13.55 8.64 12.03
C ASP A 49 12.87 7.25 12.16
N VAL A 50 11.56 7.19 11.87
CA VAL A 50 10.78 5.95 11.87
C VAL A 50 10.70 5.41 10.44
N SER A 51 11.19 4.18 10.23
CA SER A 51 11.12 3.52 8.92
C SER A 51 9.78 2.85 8.65
N PHE A 52 9.32 2.83 7.41
CA PHE A 52 8.13 2.05 7.02
C PHE A 52 8.49 0.67 6.50
N LEU A 53 7.76 -0.33 6.98
CA LEU A 53 7.75 -1.69 6.44
C LEU A 53 6.42 -1.89 5.69
N CYS A 54 6.41 -1.54 4.41
CA CYS A 54 5.18 -1.48 3.62
C CYS A 54 4.73 -2.89 3.19
N TYR A 55 3.51 -3.27 3.53
CA TYR A 55 2.83 -4.40 2.90
C TYR A 55 1.83 -3.91 1.86
N GLY A 56 1.41 -4.81 0.97
CA GLY A 56 0.46 -4.49 -0.09
C GLY A 56 1.04 -3.69 -1.24
N SER A 57 2.37 -3.56 -1.30
CA SER A 57 3.11 -2.93 -2.40
C SER A 57 2.71 -3.47 -3.79
N VAL A 58 2.37 -4.76 -3.89
CA VAL A 58 1.91 -5.43 -5.12
C VAL A 58 0.42 -5.79 -5.12
N ALA A 59 -0.35 -5.26 -4.16
CA ALA A 59 -1.79 -5.50 -4.03
C ALA A 59 -2.20 -6.98 -4.10
N GLY A 60 -1.44 -7.87 -3.47
CA GLY A 60 -1.71 -9.31 -3.48
C GLY A 60 -1.56 -9.98 -4.86
N GLY A 61 -0.85 -9.31 -5.78
CA GLY A 61 -0.65 -9.75 -7.15
C GLY A 61 -1.49 -8.99 -8.18
N PHE A 62 -2.41 -8.13 -7.76
CA PHE A 62 -3.20 -7.32 -8.70
C PHE A 62 -2.34 -6.36 -9.52
N LEU A 63 -1.30 -5.78 -8.94
CA LEU A 63 -0.32 -4.94 -9.64
C LEU A 63 0.64 -5.83 -10.45
N SER A 64 0.14 -6.46 -11.51
CA SER A 64 0.91 -7.25 -12.46
C SER A 64 0.22 -7.36 -13.82
N ASP A 65 1.00 -7.67 -14.85
CA ASP A 65 0.51 -7.90 -16.21
C ASP A 65 -0.56 -9.01 -16.30
N ARG A 66 -0.63 -9.93 -15.32
CA ARG A 66 -1.67 -10.96 -15.23
C ARG A 66 -3.09 -10.38 -15.23
N TRP A 67 -3.27 -9.16 -14.70
CA TRP A 67 -4.58 -8.53 -14.54
C TRP A 67 -4.85 -7.41 -15.54
N LEU A 68 -3.87 -7.07 -16.40
CA LEU A 68 -4.03 -5.99 -17.38
C LEU A 68 -4.95 -6.41 -18.52
N GLY A 69 -5.94 -5.58 -18.83
CA GLY A 69 -6.95 -5.84 -19.85
C GLY A 69 -7.92 -6.97 -19.51
N VAL A 70 -7.87 -7.48 -18.27
CA VAL A 70 -8.74 -8.56 -17.81
C VAL A 70 -10.03 -7.97 -17.26
N ALA A 71 -11.17 -8.59 -17.60
CA ALA A 71 -12.46 -8.23 -17.02
C ALA A 71 -12.45 -8.42 -15.49
N GLU A 72 -13.30 -7.67 -14.80
CA GLU A 72 -13.38 -7.75 -13.33
C GLU A 72 -13.65 -9.20 -12.89
N PRO A 73 -12.82 -9.79 -12.02
CA PRO A 73 -12.98 -11.18 -11.64
C PRO A 73 -14.24 -11.37 -10.79
N VAL A 74 -15.03 -12.38 -11.16
CA VAL A 74 -16.16 -12.83 -10.35
C VAL A 74 -15.65 -13.69 -9.19
N THR A 75 -16.31 -13.61 -8.04
CA THR A 75 -15.98 -14.44 -6.87
C THR A 75 -16.29 -15.93 -7.13
N PRO A 76 -15.57 -16.86 -6.49
CA PRO A 76 -14.52 -16.64 -5.49
C PRO A 76 -13.14 -16.35 -6.10
N LEU A 77 -12.38 -15.49 -5.43
CA LEU A 77 -10.98 -15.24 -5.76
C LEU A 77 -10.09 -16.34 -5.19
N GLU A 78 -8.97 -16.61 -5.87
CA GLU A 78 -8.05 -17.74 -5.61
C GLU A 78 -7.48 -17.76 -4.18
N ASN A 79 -7.28 -16.59 -3.55
CA ASN A 79 -6.69 -16.52 -2.22
C ASN A 79 -7.21 -15.32 -1.40
N ARG A 80 -6.93 -15.34 -0.09
CA ARG A 80 -7.35 -14.30 0.87
C ARG A 80 -6.75 -12.92 0.59
N SER A 81 -5.55 -12.87 0.01
CA SER A 81 -4.92 -11.59 -0.37
C SER A 81 -5.69 -10.93 -1.50
N LEU A 82 -6.07 -11.68 -2.54
CA LEU A 82 -6.90 -11.16 -3.62
C LEU A 82 -8.25 -10.68 -3.11
N VAL A 83 -8.91 -11.43 -2.20
CA VAL A 83 -10.15 -10.96 -1.56
C VAL A 83 -9.93 -9.61 -0.84
N LYS A 84 -8.86 -9.49 -0.06
CA LYS A 84 -8.53 -8.24 0.65
C LYS A 84 -8.28 -7.08 -0.32
N TYR A 85 -7.42 -7.26 -1.32
CA TYR A 85 -7.02 -6.16 -2.20
C TYR A 85 -8.08 -5.81 -3.24
N LYS A 86 -9.02 -6.71 -3.54
CA LYS A 86 -10.21 -6.36 -4.32
C LYS A 86 -11.04 -5.30 -3.61
N LEU A 87 -11.23 -5.41 -2.29
CA LEU A 87 -11.89 -4.37 -1.50
C LEU A 87 -11.13 -3.04 -1.55
N ILE A 88 -9.80 -3.08 -1.52
CA ILE A 88 -8.97 -1.87 -1.65
C ILE A 88 -9.11 -1.24 -3.05
N ILE A 89 -9.21 -2.06 -4.11
CA ILE A 89 -9.48 -1.59 -5.47
C ILE A 89 -10.86 -0.95 -5.57
N ASP A 90 -11.87 -1.52 -4.89
CA ASP A 90 -13.22 -0.97 -4.85
C ASP A 90 -13.23 0.39 -4.15
N ASP A 91 -12.56 0.51 -3.01
CA ASP A 91 -12.39 1.78 -2.29
C ASP A 91 -11.56 2.81 -3.07
N PHE A 92 -10.61 2.37 -3.90
CA PHE A 92 -9.77 3.24 -4.74
C PHE A 92 -10.57 3.92 -5.86
N GLY A 93 -11.63 3.27 -6.35
CA GLY A 93 -12.44 3.78 -7.46
C GLY A 93 -12.93 2.70 -8.44
N GLY A 94 -12.82 1.42 -8.07
CA GLY A 94 -13.33 0.30 -8.84
C GLY A 94 -12.40 -0.21 -9.94
N TRP A 95 -12.85 -1.27 -10.62
CA TRP A 95 -12.02 -2.02 -11.57
C TRP A 95 -11.58 -1.23 -12.80
N ASP A 96 -12.45 -0.38 -13.35
CA ASP A 96 -12.12 0.41 -14.55
C ASP A 96 -11.00 1.43 -14.28
N LEU A 97 -11.03 2.08 -13.11
CA LEU A 97 -9.95 2.99 -12.70
C LEU A 97 -8.67 2.21 -12.41
N PHE A 98 -8.80 1.02 -11.83
CA PHE A 98 -7.68 0.13 -11.60
C PHE A 98 -7.01 -0.33 -12.91
N GLN A 99 -7.78 -0.64 -13.96
CA GLN A 99 -7.23 -0.97 -15.28
C GLN A 99 -6.48 0.21 -15.90
N GLN A 100 -6.99 1.44 -15.75
CA GLN A 100 -6.28 2.65 -16.19
C GLN A 100 -4.94 2.81 -15.45
N LEU A 101 -4.92 2.54 -14.14
CA LEU A 101 -3.68 2.55 -13.36
C LEU A 101 -2.70 1.48 -13.87
N LEU A 102 -3.15 0.23 -14.07
CA LEU A 102 -2.29 -0.83 -14.59
C LEU A 102 -1.68 -0.46 -15.95
N GLN A 103 -2.48 0.10 -16.85
CA GLN A 103 -2.00 0.55 -18.15
C GLN A 103 -0.94 1.66 -18.03
N ALA A 104 -1.14 2.61 -17.12
CA ALA A 104 -0.17 3.67 -16.85
C ALA A 104 1.13 3.12 -16.26
N LEU A 105 1.04 2.19 -15.31
CA LEU A 105 2.20 1.53 -14.71
C LEU A 105 2.97 0.72 -15.76
N LYS A 106 2.27 -0.02 -16.63
CA LYS A 106 2.91 -0.76 -17.72
C LYS A 106 3.69 0.14 -18.67
N VAL A 107 3.15 1.30 -19.05
CA VAL A 107 3.88 2.28 -19.89
C VAL A 107 5.17 2.74 -19.22
N VAL A 108 5.18 2.90 -17.89
CA VAL A 108 6.38 3.26 -17.13
C VAL A 108 7.35 2.08 -17.05
N GLY A 109 6.86 0.87 -16.73
CA GLY A 109 7.67 -0.35 -16.68
C GLY A 109 8.36 -0.65 -18.00
N ASP A 110 7.61 -0.65 -19.11
CA ASP A 110 8.11 -0.88 -20.47
C ASP A 110 9.20 0.15 -20.84
N ARG A 111 9.06 1.42 -20.43
CA ARG A 111 10.08 2.47 -20.67
C ARG A 111 11.40 2.18 -19.95
N HIS A 112 11.32 1.59 -18.77
CA HIS A 112 12.49 1.30 -17.93
C HIS A 112 13.00 -0.14 -18.10
N GLY A 113 12.33 -0.98 -18.89
CA GLY A 113 12.67 -2.40 -19.06
C GLY A 113 12.50 -3.20 -17.78
N VAL A 114 11.51 -2.84 -16.97
CA VAL A 114 11.19 -3.49 -15.69
C VAL A 114 9.72 -3.91 -15.68
N ASP A 115 9.42 -4.89 -14.82
CA ASP A 115 8.07 -5.37 -14.53
C ASP A 115 7.34 -4.46 -13.53
#